data_AF-A0A8T4V5J4-F1
#
_entry.id   AF-A0A8T4V5J4-F1
#
_cell.length_a   1.000
_cell.length_b   1.000
_cell.length_c   1.000
_cell.angle_alpha   90.00
_cell.angle_beta   90.00
_cell.angle_gamma   90.00
#
_symmetry.space_group_name_H-M   'P 1'
#
loop_
_entity.id
_entity.type
_entity.pdbx_description
1 polymer ?
#
loop_
_entity_poly.entity_id
_entity_poly.type
_entity_poly.pdbx_seq_one_letter_code
_entity_poly.pdbx_strand_id
1 'polypeptide(L)'
;MKRIYLLEELHKSGLLPKLFSLKNAKTIIVFGSSIKGDWYKESDIDLFIYGDIDEFDKSVYELKLKRHIELHIFENKNELEKVKTGLIKNVINGYIIKGQIQDIAEVA
;
A
#
# COMPACT_ATOMS: atom_id res chain seq x y z
N MET A 1 -8.38 -17.17 2.80
CA MET A 1 -9.59 -16.42 3.22
C MET A 1 -9.28 -15.01 3.74
N LYS A 2 -8.39 -14.82 4.73
CA LYS A 2 -8.13 -13.49 5.34
C LYS A 2 -7.70 -12.37 4.36
N ARG A 3 -6.85 -12.67 3.37
CA ARG A 3 -6.45 -11.69 2.33
C ARG A 3 -7.64 -11.19 1.50
N ILE A 4 -8.53 -12.10 1.08
CA ILE A 4 -9.73 -11.75 0.30
C ILE A 4 -10.65 -10.87 1.14
N TYR A 5 -10.83 -11.20 2.42
CA TYR A 5 -11.62 -10.39 3.35
C TYR A 5 -11.07 -8.96 3.48
N LEU A 6 -9.75 -8.79 3.64
CA LEU A 6 -9.13 -7.47 3.65
C LEU A 6 -9.42 -6.72 2.35
N LEU A 7 -9.18 -7.33 1.18
CA LEU A 7 -9.43 -6.68 -0.11
C LEU A 7 -10.89 -6.27 -0.28
N GLU A 8 -11.84 -7.08 0.22
CA GLU A 8 -13.24 -6.70 0.26
C GLU A 8 -13.51 -5.51 1.18
N GLU A 9 -12.90 -5.42 2.36
CA GLU A 9 -13.03 -4.26 3.26
C GLU A 9 -12.43 -3.00 2.62
N LEU A 10 -11.26 -3.12 1.96
CA LEU A 10 -10.64 -2.01 1.23
C LEU A 10 -11.52 -1.55 0.06
N HIS A 11 -12.17 -2.48 -0.63
CA HIS A 11 -13.12 -2.15 -1.69
C HIS A 11 -14.38 -1.48 -1.15
N LYS A 12 -15.02 -2.06 -0.12
CA LYS A 12 -16.25 -1.55 0.50
C LYS A 12 -16.07 -0.18 1.16
N SER A 13 -14.89 0.11 1.72
CA SER A 13 -14.59 1.43 2.29
C SER A 13 -14.41 2.53 1.23
N GLY A 14 -14.18 2.14 -0.03
CA GLY A 14 -13.82 3.02 -1.13
C GLY A 14 -12.31 3.32 -1.21
N LEU A 15 -11.49 2.75 -0.32
CA LEU A 15 -10.04 2.97 -0.35
C LEU A 15 -9.42 2.40 -1.63
N LEU A 16 -9.76 1.16 -1.98
CA LEU A 16 -9.22 0.50 -3.16
C LEU A 16 -9.50 1.28 -4.47
N PRO A 17 -10.76 1.68 -4.78
CA PRO A 17 -11.02 2.50 -5.96
C PRO A 17 -10.38 3.89 -5.89
N LYS A 18 -10.28 4.53 -4.71
CA LYS A 18 -9.57 5.81 -4.57
C LYS A 18 -8.09 5.66 -4.92
N LEU A 19 -7.40 4.67 -4.35
CA LEU A 19 -5.99 4.42 -4.63
C LEU A 19 -5.76 4.14 -6.12
N PHE A 20 -6.64 3.34 -6.75
CA PHE A 20 -6.57 3.08 -8.18
C PHE A 20 -6.75 4.35 -9.03
N SER A 21 -7.56 5.31 -8.56
CA SER A 21 -7.81 6.57 -9.26
C SER A 21 -6.69 7.62 -9.16
N LEU A 22 -5.72 7.44 -8.27
CA LEU A 22 -4.60 8.37 -8.10
C LEU A 22 -3.74 8.37 -9.36
N LYS A 23 -3.80 9.43 -10.17
CA LYS A 23 -3.18 9.45 -11.49
C LYS A 23 -1.64 9.46 -11.41
N ASN A 24 -1.10 10.23 -10.48
CA ASN A 24 0.33 10.47 -10.35
C ASN A 24 1.08 9.35 -9.59
N ALA A 25 0.34 8.50 -8.86
CA ALA A 25 0.88 7.30 -8.25
C ALA A 25 1.13 6.24 -9.34
N LYS A 26 2.39 5.90 -9.60
CA LYS A 26 2.78 4.91 -10.61
C LYS A 26 2.49 3.50 -10.13
N THR A 27 2.96 3.18 -8.92
CA THR A 27 2.80 1.86 -8.30
C THR A 27 2.25 2.00 -6.89
N ILE A 28 1.23 1.20 -6.56
CA ILE A 28 0.63 1.13 -5.22
C ILE A 28 0.52 -0.34 -4.82
N ILE A 29 1.08 -0.67 -3.66
CA ILE A 29 1.13 -2.04 -3.15
C ILE A 29 0.68 -2.04 -1.69
N VAL A 30 -0.33 -2.86 -1.35
CA VAL A 30 -0.63 -3.20 0.04
C VAL A 30 0.35 -4.28 0.47
N PHE A 31 1.05 -4.09 1.58
CA PHE A 31 2.03 -5.06 2.03
C PHE A 31 1.97 -5.26 3.55
N GLY A 32 3.00 -5.92 4.10
CA GLY A 32 3.13 -6.09 5.53
C GLY A 32 2.25 -7.19 6.11
N SER A 33 1.95 -7.07 7.40
CA SER A 33 1.28 -8.12 8.19
C SER A 33 -0.16 -8.38 7.74
N SER A 34 -0.82 -7.34 7.22
CA SER A 34 -2.19 -7.37 6.70
C SER A 34 -2.38 -8.38 5.55
N ILE A 35 -1.34 -8.60 4.72
CA ILE A 35 -1.35 -9.54 3.59
C ILE A 35 -0.84 -10.94 3.98
N LYS A 36 0.04 -11.04 4.99
CA LYS A 36 0.70 -12.30 5.39
C LYS A 36 -0.21 -13.27 6.15
N GLY A 37 -1.43 -12.88 6.54
CA GLY A 37 -2.43 -13.79 7.10
C GLY A 37 -2.37 -13.98 8.63
N ASP A 38 -1.36 -13.43 9.29
CA ASP A 38 -1.20 -13.40 10.75
C ASP A 38 -1.78 -12.14 11.40
N TRP A 39 -2.64 -11.41 10.68
CA TRP A 39 -3.16 -10.15 11.17
C TRP A 39 -4.10 -10.34 12.37
N TYR A 40 -4.02 -9.40 13.31
CA TYR A 40 -5.01 -9.20 14.36
C TYR A 40 -6.01 -8.15 13.86
N LYS A 41 -7.21 -8.08 14.45
CA LYS A 41 -8.26 -7.13 14.02
C LYS A 41 -7.78 -5.67 13.96
N GLU A 42 -6.75 -5.36 14.75
CA GLU A 42 -6.17 -4.04 14.96
C GLU A 42 -4.89 -3.78 14.15
N SER A 43 -4.45 -4.71 13.30
CA SER A 43 -3.23 -4.51 12.51
C SER A 43 -3.37 -3.37 11.51
N ASP A 44 -2.33 -2.55 11.41
CA ASP A 44 -2.26 -1.44 10.47
C ASP A 44 -2.30 -1.93 9.00
N ILE A 45 -2.75 -1.05 8.11
CA ILE A 45 -2.72 -1.26 6.66
C ILE A 45 -1.50 -0.53 6.11
N ASP A 46 -0.46 -1.29 5.78
CA ASP A 46 0.75 -0.75 5.16
C ASP A 46 0.56 -0.57 3.65
N LEU A 47 0.72 0.66 3.17
CA LEU A 47 0.68 1.01 1.75
C LEU A 47 2.04 1.51 1.31
N PHE A 48 2.58 0.87 0.28
CA PHE A 48 3.72 1.37 -0.47
C PHE A 48 3.21 2.13 -1.68
N ILE A 49 3.73 3.32 -1.91
CA ILE A 49 3.36 4.18 -3.03
C ILE A 49 4.63 4.71 -3.68
N TYR A 50 4.76 4.43 -4.98
CA TYR A 50 5.79 5.02 -5.82
C TYR A 50 5.16 6.01 -6.79
N GLY A 51 5.63 7.25 -6.74
CA GLY A 51 5.03 8.41 -7.39
C GLY A 51 4.31 9.32 -6.39
N ASP A 52 3.67 10.34 -6.93
CA ASP A 52 3.03 11.39 -6.14
C ASP A 52 1.58 11.02 -5.79
N ILE A 53 1.15 11.42 -4.59
CA ILE A 53 -0.22 11.32 -4.15
C ILE A 53 -0.79 12.73 -3.94
N ASP A 54 -1.50 13.23 -4.95
CA ASP A 54 -2.35 14.42 -4.79
C ASP A 54 -3.22 14.26 -3.53
N GLU A 55 -3.49 15.35 -2.78
CA GLU A 55 -4.30 15.46 -1.56
C GLU A 55 -5.08 14.18 -1.15
N PHE A 56 -4.35 13.17 -0.71
CA PHE A 56 -4.92 11.89 -0.30
C PHE A 56 -5.15 11.93 1.20
N ASP A 57 -6.41 12.12 1.59
CA ASP A 57 -6.80 12.09 2.99
C ASP A 57 -7.05 10.64 3.44
N LYS A 58 -6.07 10.07 4.16
CA LYS A 58 -6.18 8.74 4.74
C LYS A 58 -7.21 8.65 5.89
N SER A 59 -7.49 9.75 6.58
CA SER A 59 -8.32 9.76 7.80
C SER A 59 -9.75 9.29 7.54
N VAL A 60 -10.32 9.64 6.39
CA VAL A 60 -11.66 9.19 5.96
C VAL A 60 -11.73 7.67 5.86
N TYR A 61 -10.65 7.02 5.43
CA TYR A 61 -10.58 5.57 5.29
C TYR A 61 -10.26 4.89 6.61
N GLU A 62 -9.39 5.48 7.42
CA GLU A 62 -9.08 5.00 8.77
C GLU A 62 -10.34 4.93 9.65
N LEU A 63 -11.20 5.96 9.57
CA LEU A 63 -12.49 5.99 10.27
C LEU A 63 -13.45 4.88 9.81
N LYS A 64 -13.53 4.63 8.49
CA LYS A 64 -14.39 3.59 7.91
C LYS A 64 -13.89 2.18 8.23
N LEU A 65 -12.58 1.97 8.18
CA LEU A 65 -11.93 0.68 8.38
C LEU A 65 -11.67 0.39 9.87
N LYS A 66 -11.73 1.43 10.72
CA LYS A 66 -11.35 1.39 12.14
C LYS A 66 -9.93 0.84 12.33
N ARG A 67 -9.02 1.24 11.45
CA ARG A 67 -7.61 0.82 11.42
C ARG A 67 -6.75 1.98 10.96
N HIS A 68 -5.51 2.02 11.43
CA HIS A 68 -4.52 2.98 10.94
C HIS A 68 -4.02 2.56 9.55
N ILE A 69 -3.71 3.55 8.72
CA ILE A 69 -3.11 3.38 7.40
C ILE A 69 -1.73 4.01 7.44
N GLU A 70 -0.69 3.19 7.27
CA GLU A 70 0.69 3.64 7.18
C GLU A 70 1.05 3.86 5.71
N LEU A 71 1.52 5.06 5.37
CA LEU A 71 1.87 5.43 4.00
C LEU A 71 3.39 5.52 3.85
N HIS A 72 3.95 4.64 3.02
CA HIS A 72 5.35 4.69 2.59
C HIS A 72 5.40 5.24 1.16
N ILE A 73 5.61 6.55 1.05
CA ILE A 73 5.58 7.29 -0.21
C ILE A 73 7.02 7.57 -0.67
N PHE A 74 7.29 7.27 -1.93
CA PHE A 74 8.57 7.53 -2.58
C PHE A 74 8.29 8.18 -3.93
N GLU A 75 8.67 9.44 -4.11
CA GLU A 75 8.32 10.19 -5.32
C GLU A 75 9.24 9.85 -6.50
N ASN A 76 10.48 9.45 -6.19
CA ASN A 76 11.54 9.27 -7.17
C ASN A 76 12.48 8.11 -6.80
N LYS A 77 13.28 7.68 -7.78
CA LYS A 77 14.20 6.56 -7.63
C LYS A 77 15.26 6.79 -6.55
N ASN A 78 15.75 8.02 -6.40
CA ASN A 78 16.79 8.34 -5.41
C ASN A 78 16.31 8.15 -3.97
N GLU A 79 15.03 8.38 -3.69
CA GLU A 79 14.42 8.07 -2.40
C GLU A 79 14.27 6.58 -2.20
N LEU A 80 13.82 5.87 -3.24
CA LEU A 80 13.67 4.43 -3.21
C LEU A 80 15.02 3.74 -2.94
N GLU A 81 16.12 4.21 -3.55
CA GLU A 81 17.49 3.70 -3.34
C GLU A 81 17.98 3.76 -1.90
N LYS A 82 17.43 4.65 -1.08
CA LYS A 82 17.78 4.79 0.34
C LYS A 82 16.98 3.86 1.24
N VAL A 83 15.99 3.17 0.70
CA VAL A 83 15.11 2.29 1.45
C VAL A 83 15.86 1.02 1.87
N LYS A 84 15.62 0.59 3.11
CA LYS A 84 16.16 -0.67 3.62
C LYS A 84 15.65 -1.84 2.77
N THR A 85 16.54 -2.72 2.32
CA THR A 85 16.21 -3.93 1.55
C THR A 85 15.14 -4.80 2.21
N GLY A 86 15.06 -4.81 3.55
CA GLY A 86 14.01 -5.51 4.29
C GLY A 86 12.59 -4.99 4.01
N LEU A 87 12.42 -3.68 3.81
CA LEU A 87 11.12 -3.10 3.45
C LEU A 87 10.75 -3.51 2.03
N ILE A 88 11.66 -3.37 1.07
CA ILE A 88 11.45 -3.73 -0.34
C ILE A 88 11.06 -5.21 -0.49
N LYS A 89 11.71 -6.10 0.27
CA LYS A 89 11.32 -7.53 0.33
C LYS A 89 9.87 -7.73 0.79
N ASN A 90 9.39 -6.95 1.76
CA ASN A 90 8.00 -7.06 2.19
C ASN A 90 7.03 -6.49 1.14
N VAL A 91 7.41 -5.40 0.46
CA VAL A 91 6.65 -4.78 -0.62
C VAL A 91 6.49 -5.73 -1.80
N ILE A 92 7.56 -6.38 -2.26
CA ILE A 92 7.53 -7.32 -3.40
C ILE A 92 6.56 -8.50 -3.15
N ASN A 93 6.40 -8.91 -1.89
CA ASN A 93 5.49 -9.98 -1.51
C ASN A 93 4.04 -9.50 -1.22
N GLY A 94 3.76 -8.22 -1.47
CA GLY A 94 2.46 -7.59 -1.24
C GLY A 94 1.37 -7.94 -2.26
N TYR A 95 0.28 -7.20 -2.21
CA TYR A 95 -0.77 -7.16 -3.22
C TYR A 95 -0.68 -5.87 -4.03
N ILE A 96 -0.41 -6.00 -5.32
CA ILE A 96 -0.36 -4.86 -6.24
C ILE A 96 -1.78 -4.37 -6.49
N ILE A 97 -2.07 -3.13 -6.10
CA ILE A 97 -3.32 -2.43 -6.43
C ILE A 97 -3.22 -1.82 -7.83
N LYS A 98 -2.09 -1.16 -8.10
CA LYS A 98 -1.83 -0.41 -9.33
C LYS A 98 -0.35 -0.51 -9.69
N GLY A 99 -0.05 -0.54 -10.98
CA GLY A 99 1.33 -0.57 -11.48
C GLY A 99 1.93 -1.99 -11.48
N GLN A 100 3.24 -2.08 -11.31
CA GLN A 100 3.99 -3.34 -11.40
C GLN A 100 5.28 -3.29 -10.57
N ILE A 101 5.81 -4.44 -10.16
CA ILE A 101 7.04 -4.53 -9.35
C ILE A 101 8.25 -3.98 -10.12
N GLN A 102 8.28 -4.09 -11.45
CA GLN A 102 9.36 -3.59 -12.29
C GLN A 102 9.58 -2.09 -12.13
N ASP A 103 8.54 -1.32 -11.77
CA ASP A 103 8.65 0.12 -11.54
C ASP A 103 9.57 0.44 -10.34
N ILE A 104 9.84 -0.55 -9.48
CA ILE A 104 10.63 -0.44 -8.24
C ILE A 104 11.74 -1.50 -8.12
N ALA A 105 11.91 -2.36 -9.14
CA ALA A 105 12.78 -3.54 -9.08
C ALA A 105 14.28 -3.23 -9.17
N GLU A 106 14.66 -2.02 -9.58
CA GLU A 106 16.07 -1.61 -9.64
C GLU A 106 16.72 -1.44 -8.25
N VAL A 107 15.94 -1.63 -7.18
CA VAL A 107 16.31 -1.29 -5.79
C VAL A 107 16.14 -2.47 -4.81
N ALA A 108 15.77 -3.64 -5.32
CA ALA A 108 15.43 -4.84 -4.55
C ALA A 108 16.61 -5.76 -4.26
#